data_AF-A0A963NLG0-F1
#
_entry.id   AF-A0A963NLG0-F1
#
_cell.length_a   1.000
_cell.length_b   1.000
_cell.length_c   1.000
_cell.angle_alpha   90.00
_cell.angle_beta   90.00
_cell.angle_gamma   90.00
#
_symmetry.space_group_name_H-M   'P 1'
#
loop_
_entity.id
_entity.type
_entity.pdbx_description
1 polymer ?
#
loop_
_entity_poly.entity_id
_entity_poly.type
_entity_poly.pdbx_seq_one_letter_code
_entity_poly.pdbx_strand_id
1 'polypeptide(L)'
;PRLQEFILPAGNRAAAQAHICRTVARRAERAVVALGAQEAVREAPRHYLNRLSDLMFVLSRVLNRMDGGDDVYWKSERLAQSEADDAS
;
A
#
# COMPACT_ATOMS: atom_id res chain seq x y z
N PRO A 1 -10.11 -8.91 5.87
CA PRO A 1 -9.51 -9.85 4.89
C PRO A 1 -7.99 -9.66 4.82
N ARG A 2 -7.20 -10.72 5.05
CA ARG A 2 -5.74 -10.68 4.99
C ARG A 2 -5.30 -10.44 3.54
N LEU A 3 -4.38 -9.49 3.32
CA LEU A 3 -3.83 -9.23 1.99
C LEU A 3 -2.82 -10.31 1.65
N GLN A 4 -3.13 -11.14 0.65
CA GLN A 4 -2.24 -12.19 0.14
C GLN A 4 -1.52 -11.78 -1.15
N GLU A 5 -1.92 -10.67 -1.79
CA GLU A 5 -1.41 -10.31 -3.12
C GLU A 5 -1.11 -8.81 -3.27
N PHE A 6 -0.15 -8.49 -4.15
CA PHE A 6 0.16 -7.12 -4.55
C PHE A 6 -1.01 -6.55 -5.37
N ILE A 7 -1.53 -5.40 -4.97
CA ILE A 7 -2.59 -4.71 -5.73
C ILE A 7 -1.89 -3.78 -6.73
N LEU A 8 -2.18 -3.96 -8.01
CA LEU A 8 -1.72 -3.03 -9.04
C LEU A 8 -2.46 -1.69 -8.87
N PRO A 9 -1.77 -0.53 -9.01
CA PRO A 9 -2.43 0.77 -8.98
C PRO A 9 -3.26 0.94 -10.26
N ALA A 10 -4.46 0.37 -10.25
CA ALA A 10 -5.43 0.41 -11.33
C ALA A 10 -6.81 0.75 -10.75
N GLY A 11 -7.66 1.34 -11.57
CA GLY A 11 -9.02 1.76 -11.19
C GLY A 11 -9.27 3.24 -11.47
N ASN A 12 -10.02 3.91 -10.59
CA ASN A 12 -10.53 5.25 -10.85
C ASN A 12 -9.53 6.37 -10.49
N ARG A 13 -9.85 7.61 -10.92
CA ARG A 13 -9.02 8.80 -10.65
C ARG A 13 -8.78 9.01 -9.15
N ALA A 14 -9.77 8.74 -8.30
CA ALA A 14 -9.67 8.94 -6.86
C ALA A 14 -8.72 7.92 -6.19
N ALA A 15 -8.75 6.66 -6.61
CA ALA A 15 -7.83 5.62 -6.17
C ALA A 15 -6.40 5.89 -6.63
N ALA A 16 -6.22 6.38 -7.87
CA ALA A 16 -4.91 6.82 -8.35
C ALA A 16 -4.35 7.98 -7.50
N GLN A 17 -5.19 8.95 -7.14
CA GLN A 17 -4.79 10.03 -6.21
C GLN A 17 -4.41 9.48 -4.83
N ALA A 18 -5.17 8.53 -4.28
CA ALA A 18 -4.84 7.87 -3.01
C ALA A 18 -3.49 7.12 -3.09
N HIS A 19 -3.19 6.46 -4.21
CA HIS A 19 -1.88 5.86 -4.44
C HIS A 19 -0.75 6.90 -4.50
N ILE A 20 -0.95 8.05 -5.14
CA ILE A 20 0.02 9.16 -5.13
C ILE A 20 0.25 9.64 -3.69
N CYS A 21 -0.82 9.90 -2.93
CA CYS A 21 -0.72 10.29 -1.52
C CYS A 21 0.06 9.27 -0.69
N ARG A 22 -0.15 7.96 -0.92
CA ARG A 22 0.63 6.89 -0.28
C ARG A 22 2.11 7.00 -0.60
N THR A 23 2.50 7.24 -1.86
CA THR A 23 3.93 7.39 -2.22
C THR A 23 4.57 8.61 -1.57
N VAL A 24 3.83 9.72 -1.46
CA VAL A 24 4.29 10.94 -0.79
C VAL A 24 4.48 10.70 0.71
N ALA A 25 3.53 10.03 1.38
CA ALA A 25 3.65 9.67 2.79
C ALA A 25 4.88 8.78 3.06
N ARG A 26 5.13 7.77 2.21
CA ARG A 26 6.32 6.91 2.31
C ARG A 26 7.64 7.67 2.05
N ARG A 27 7.62 8.65 1.14
CA ARG A 27 8.77 9.53 0.90
C ARG A 27 9.06 10.42 2.11
N ALA A 28 8.02 10.98 2.72
CA ALA A 28 8.15 11.75 3.95
C ALA A 28 8.65 10.88 5.12
N GLU A 29 8.16 9.65 5.25
CA GLU A 29 8.63 8.68 6.27
C GLU A 29 10.15 8.45 6.15
N ARG A 30 10.65 8.22 4.92
CA ARG A 30 12.10 8.07 4.68
C ARG A 30 12.89 9.33 5.03
N ALA A 31 12.35 10.52 4.73
CA ALA A 31 12.99 11.78 5.10
C ALA A 31 13.08 11.97 6.63
N VAL A 32 12.02 11.60 7.35
CA VAL A 32 12.01 11.64 8.82
C VAL A 32 13.01 10.64 9.42
N VAL A 33 13.12 9.43 8.84
CA VAL A 33 14.12 8.44 9.27
C VAL A 33 15.54 8.94 9.01
N ALA A 34 15.79 9.53 7.85
CA ALA A 34 17.10 10.09 7.52
C ALA A 34 17.48 11.26 8.46
N LEU A 35 16.49 12.10 8.82
CA LEU A 35 16.69 13.17 9.80
C LEU A 35 16.95 12.61 11.20
N GLY A 36 16.22 11.57 11.61
CA GLY A 36 16.42 10.89 12.90
C GLY A 36 17.79 10.24 13.07
N ALA A 37 18.51 9.99 11.97
CA ALA A 37 19.90 9.53 12.01
C ALA A 37 20.91 10.65 12.28
N GLN A 38 20.52 11.92 12.06
CA GLN A 38 21.38 13.09 12.24
C GLN A 38 21.05 13.84 13.55
N GLU A 39 19.77 13.88 13.94
CA GLU A 39 19.28 14.61 15.09
C GLU A 39 18.25 13.79 15.89
N ALA A 40 18.08 14.10 17.17
CA ALA A 40 17.07 13.46 18.00
C ALA A 40 15.66 13.93 17.60
N VAL A 41 15.01 13.17 16.72
CA VAL A 41 13.62 13.41 16.29
C VAL A 41 12.66 12.60 17.16
N ARG A 42 11.50 13.16 17.47
CA ARG A 42 10.42 12.43 18.16
C ARG A 42 9.93 11.26 17.29
N GLU A 43 9.56 10.14 17.90
CA GLU A 43 9.03 8.97 17.15
C GLU A 43 7.63 9.18 16.56
N ALA A 44 6.85 10.11 17.12
CA ALA A 44 5.45 10.31 16.76
C ALA A 44 5.20 10.64 15.26
N PRO A 45 5.97 11.53 14.60
CA PRO A 45 5.86 11.75 13.15
C PRO A 45 6.12 10.50 12.31
N ARG A 46 7.09 9.65 12.70
CA ARG A 46 7.39 8.40 11.99
C ARG A 46 6.22 7.43 12.06
N HIS A 47 5.65 7.22 13.25
CA HIS A 47 4.47 6.37 13.44
C HIS A 47 3.25 6.90 12.71
N TYR A 48 3.04 8.23 12.74
CA TYR A 48 1.94 8.86 12.01
C TYR A 48 2.05 8.63 10.50
N LEU A 49 3.23 8.87 9.90
CA LEU A 49 3.45 8.69 8.47
C LEU A 49 3.28 7.23 8.02
N ASN A 50 3.71 6.29 8.87
CA ASN A 50 3.49 4.86 8.66
C ASN A 50 2.00 4.54 8.55
N ARG A 51 1.20 4.95 9.55
CA ARG A 51 -0.26 4.74 9.58
C ARG A 51 -0.99 5.48 8.48
N LEU A 52 -0.56 6.70 8.16
CA LEU A 52 -1.12 7.49 7.06
C LEU A 52 -0.95 6.74 5.73
N SER A 53 0.23 6.16 5.49
CA SER A 53 0.47 5.43 4.26
C SER A 53 -0.42 4.18 4.13
N ASP A 54 -0.73 3.52 5.24
CA ASP A 54 -1.63 2.37 5.29
C ASP A 54 -3.08 2.78 5.10
N LEU A 55 -3.50 3.91 5.69
CA LEU A 55 -4.81 4.50 5.45
C LEU A 55 -5.01 4.82 3.96
N MET A 56 -4.02 5.43 3.30
CA MET A 56 -4.11 5.75 1.87
C MET A 56 -4.22 4.50 0.99
N PHE A 57 -3.62 3.38 1.43
CA PHE A 57 -3.77 2.09 0.75
C PHE A 57 -5.17 1.50 0.92
N VAL A 58 -5.72 1.53 2.13
CA VAL A 58 -7.10 1.07 2.37
C VAL A 58 -8.08 1.96 1.61
N LEU A 59 -7.86 3.28 1.62
CA LEU A 59 -8.69 4.24 0.91
C LEU A 59 -8.68 4.01 -0.60
N SER A 60 -7.53 3.71 -1.21
CA SER A 60 -7.47 3.42 -2.65
C SER A 60 -8.32 2.20 -3.02
N ARG A 61 -8.30 1.16 -2.19
CA ARG A 61 -9.15 -0.05 -2.38
C ARG A 61 -10.64 0.24 -2.21
N VAL A 62 -11.00 1.03 -1.20
CA VAL A 62 -12.40 1.42 -0.96
C VAL A 62 -12.91 2.25 -2.13
N LEU A 63 -12.12 3.21 -2.61
CA LEU A 63 -12.46 4.07 -3.75
C LEU A 63 -12.60 3.27 -5.05
N ASN A 64 -11.78 2.24 -5.27
CA ASN A 64 -11.95 1.33 -6.39
C ASN A 64 -13.26 0.55 -6.31
N ARG A 65 -13.56 -0.02 -5.13
CA ARG A 65 -14.78 -0.80 -4.91
C ARG A 65 -16.06 0.03 -5.02
N MET A 66 -16.04 1.28 -4.56
CA MET A 66 -17.20 2.19 -4.61
C MET A 66 -17.62 2.53 -6.04
N ASP A 67 -16.71 2.47 -7.01
CA ASP A 67 -16.95 2.82 -8.41
C ASP A 67 -17.31 1.61 -9.28
N GLY A 68 -17.58 0.46 -8.64
CA GLY A 68 -17.93 -0.80 -9.32
C GLY A 68 -16.75 -1.54 -9.95
N GLY A 69 -15.51 -1.07 -9.73
CA GLY A 69 -14.29 -1.75 -10.16
C GLY A 69 -13.79 -2.75 -9.12
N ASP A 70 -13.46 -3.96 -9.54
CA ASP A 70 -12.71 -4.90 -8.70
C ASP A 70 -11.24 -4.48 -8.61
N ASP A 71 -10.63 -4.69 -7.43
CA ASP A 71 -9.20 -4.49 -7.24
C ASP A 71 -8.43 -5.38 -8.25
N VAL A 72 -7.52 -4.80 -9.02
CA VAL A 72 -6.65 -5.58 -9.92
C VAL A 72 -5.57 -6.25 -9.07
N TYR A 73 -5.85 -7.49 -8.69
CA TYR A 73 -4.89 -8.35 -8.01
C TYR A 73 -3.78 -8.75 -8.99
N TRP A 74 -2.52 -8.60 -8.56
CA TRP A 74 -1.38 -9.10 -9.30
C TRP A 74 -1.36 -10.63 -9.19
N LYS A 75 -1.66 -11.32 -10.30
CA LYS A 75 -1.57 -12.77 -10.39
C LYS A 75 -0.09 -13.19 -10.36
N SER A 76 0.38 -13.65 -9.20
CA SER A 76 1.73 -14.19 -9.04
C SER A 76 1.79 -15.61 -9.60
N GLU A 77 2.54 -15.86 -10.67
CA GLU A 77 2.82 -17.22 -11.17
C GLU A 77 3.39 -18.14 -10.08
N ARG A 78 4.09 -17.57 -9.09
CA ARG A 78 4.71 -18.33 -8.00
C ARG A 78 3.70 -18.91 -6.99
N LEU A 79 2.52 -18.31 -6.85
CA LEU A 79 1.44 -18.82 -5.99
C LEU A 79 0.62 -19.89 -6.73
N ALA A 80 0.42 -19.71 -8.04
CA ALA A 80 -0.22 -20.71 -8.88
C ALA A 80 0.54 -22.04 -8.89
N GLN A 81 1.89 -21.98 -8.86
CA GLN A 81 2.72 -23.18 -8.77
C GLN A 81 2.59 -23.89 -7.41
N SER A 82 2.51 -23.15 -6.29
CA SER A 82 2.37 -23.74 -4.96
C SER A 82 0.99 -24.38 -4.72
N GLU A 83 -0.08 -23.83 -5.30
CA GLU A 83 -1.41 -24.46 -5.24
C GLU A 83 -1.50 -25.73 -6.11
N ALA A 84 -0.73 -25.80 -7.20
CA ALA A 84 -0.64 -27.00 -8.03
C ALA A 84 0.16 -28.12 -7.34
N ASP A 85 1.20 -27.77 -6.59
CA ASP A 85 2.03 -28.73 -5.84
C ASP A 85 1.30 -29.29 -4.59
N ASP A 86 0.46 -28.50 -3.90
CA ASP A 86 -0.35 -28.95 -2.75
C ASP A 86 -1.58 -29.80 -3.17
N ALA A 87 -1.94 -29.78 -4.46
CA ALA A 87 -3.06 -30.54 -5.01
C ALA A 87 -2.66 -31.89 -5.65
N SER A 88 -1.37 -32.23 -5.62
CA SER A 88 -0.79 -33.51 -6.09
C SER A 88 -0.38 -34.42 -4.94
#